data_AF-A0A497Q4P2-F1
#
_entry.id   AF-A0A497Q4P2-F1
#
_cell.length_a   1.000
_cell.length_b   1.000
_cell.length_c   1.000
_cell.angle_alpha   90.00
_cell.angle_beta   90.00
_cell.angle_gamma   90.00
#
_symmetry.space_group_name_H-M   'P 1'
#
loop_
_entity.id
_entity.type
_entity.pdbx_description
1 polymer ?
#
loop_
_entity_poly.entity_id
_entity_poly.type
_entity_poly.pdbx_seq_one_letter_code
_entity_poly.pdbx_strand_id
1 'polypeptide(L)'
;MQTFYNYISFVIILQALFIQSVWLYVGRQARNRYLGDIMHFRSPSSHLSRYYGWRVQRFGNALVEGVGLQVVLIASIVGMSISLSNYQTLLDQIIVVLFVAILTFMSSAQLAWRVRAINTTEENIATSLKVSEDKIGVARRIVEDLYQHGEMGDGQMWFALFRIAQRPDPIGWAVRDVLMDKGNDEERRMLREFTRLQAGKTTSDDGPGIES
;
A
#
# COMPACT_ATOMS: atom_id res chain seq x y z
N MET A 1 16.93 33.30 -26.96
CA MET A 1 15.50 33.19 -26.60
C MET A 1 15.08 31.73 -26.52
N GLN A 2 15.12 30.96 -27.62
CA GLN A 2 14.66 29.56 -27.63
C GLN A 2 15.38 28.63 -26.62
N THR A 3 16.69 28.79 -26.43
CA THR A 3 17.46 28.06 -25.42
C THR A 3 17.04 28.37 -23.98
N PHE A 4 16.63 29.62 -23.70
CA PHE A 4 16.12 30.04 -22.40
C PHE A 4 14.74 29.45 -22.10
N TYR A 5 13.84 29.45 -23.10
CA TYR A 5 12.53 28.79 -22.98
C TYR A 5 12.67 27.28 -22.74
N ASN A 6 13.56 26.61 -23.48
CA ASN A 6 13.83 25.18 -23.28
C ASN A 6 14.35 24.87 -21.87
N TYR A 7 15.21 25.74 -21.32
CA TYR A 7 15.70 25.60 -19.95
C TYR A 7 14.58 25.71 -18.93
N ILE A 8 13.67 26.68 -19.08
CA ILE A 8 12.52 26.83 -18.17
C ILE A 8 11.57 25.65 -18.26
N SER A 9 11.24 25.17 -19.47
CA SER A 9 10.41 23.97 -19.65
C SER A 9 11.04 22.76 -18.96
N PHE A 10 12.34 22.57 -19.11
CA PHE A 10 13.08 21.50 -18.46
C PHE A 10 13.01 21.59 -16.93
N VAL A 11 13.20 22.79 -16.39
CA VAL A 11 13.12 23.07 -14.95
C VAL A 11 11.71 22.78 -14.40
N ILE A 12 10.65 23.18 -15.12
CA ILE A 12 9.26 22.87 -14.75
C ILE A 12 9.03 21.35 -14.68
N ILE A 13 9.49 20.62 -15.70
CA ILE A 13 9.35 19.16 -15.74
C ILE A 13 10.12 18.51 -14.59
N LEU A 14 11.36 18.94 -14.35
CA LEU A 14 12.19 18.42 -13.27
C LEU A 14 11.56 18.65 -11.90
N GLN A 15 11.02 19.85 -11.65
CA GLN A 15 10.31 20.18 -10.42
C GLN A 15 9.07 19.30 -10.22
N ALA A 16 8.30 19.09 -11.28
CA ALA A 16 7.11 18.23 -11.22
C ALA A 16 7.46 16.78 -10.89
N LEU A 17 8.48 16.22 -11.55
CA LEU A 17 8.99 14.88 -11.28
C LEU A 17 9.52 14.76 -9.85
N PHE A 18 10.20 15.79 -9.34
CA PHE A 18 10.67 15.84 -7.96
C PHE A 18 9.50 15.77 -6.97
N ILE A 19 8.48 16.61 -7.13
CA ILE A 19 7.28 16.60 -6.26
C ILE A 19 6.58 15.24 -6.33
N GLN A 20 6.39 14.68 -7.52
CA GLN A 20 5.78 13.36 -7.70
C GLN A 20 6.60 12.26 -7.01
N SER A 21 7.93 12.31 -7.10
CA SER A 21 8.83 11.33 -6.47
C SER A 21 8.75 11.40 -4.94
N VAL A 22 8.78 12.60 -4.38
CA VAL A 22 8.60 12.83 -2.93
C VAL A 22 7.24 12.30 -2.47
N TRP A 23 6.19 12.59 -3.24
CA TRP A 23 4.84 12.14 -2.94
C TRP A 23 4.72 10.60 -2.91
N LEU A 24 5.24 9.93 -3.94
CA LEU A 24 5.24 8.47 -4.03
C LEU A 24 6.08 7.85 -2.90
N TYR A 25 7.21 8.46 -2.56
CA TYR A 25 8.06 8.02 -1.47
C TYR A 25 7.33 8.10 -0.11
N VAL A 26 6.70 9.23 0.19
CA VAL A 26 5.90 9.41 1.41
C VAL A 26 4.74 8.42 1.43
N GLY A 27 4.03 8.25 0.31
CA GLY A 27 2.95 7.28 0.18
C GLY A 27 3.39 5.84 0.45
N ARG A 28 4.55 5.43 -0.06
CA ARG A 28 5.12 4.09 0.18
C ARG A 28 5.51 3.89 1.64
N GLN A 29 6.15 4.87 2.26
CA GLN A 29 6.50 4.83 3.69
C GLN A 29 5.26 4.75 4.57
N ALA A 30 4.25 5.57 4.26
CA ALA A 30 2.98 5.57 4.98
C ALA A 30 2.25 4.22 4.86
N ARG A 31 2.20 3.64 3.66
CA ARG A 31 1.66 2.30 3.43
C ARG A 31 2.36 1.25 4.28
N ASN A 32 3.69 1.21 4.24
CA ASN A 32 4.45 0.17 4.92
C ASN A 32 4.27 0.23 6.44
N ARG A 33 4.23 1.44 7.03
CA ARG A 33 3.94 1.61 8.46
C ARG A 33 2.51 1.18 8.80
N TYR A 34 1.54 1.55 7.97
CA TYR A 34 0.16 1.14 8.17
C TYR A 34 -0.02 -0.38 8.06
N LEU A 35 0.58 -1.01 7.05
CA LEU A 35 0.60 -2.47 6.91
C LEU A 35 1.20 -3.11 8.16
N GLY A 36 2.34 -2.60 8.65
CA GLY A 36 2.95 -3.07 9.89
C GLY A 36 2.01 -3.01 11.09
N ASP A 37 1.27 -1.92 11.26
CA ASP A 37 0.29 -1.78 12.35
C ASP A 37 -0.87 -2.79 12.20
N ILE A 38 -1.47 -2.89 11.01
CA ILE A 38 -2.67 -3.72 10.83
C ILE A 38 -2.38 -5.22 10.89
N MET A 39 -1.21 -5.66 10.42
CA MET A 39 -0.82 -7.08 10.45
C MET A 39 -0.58 -7.59 11.88
N HIS A 40 -0.28 -6.68 12.82
CA HIS A 40 -0.16 -7.01 14.26
C HIS A 40 -1.45 -6.77 15.03
N PHE A 41 -2.59 -6.57 14.35
CA PHE A 41 -3.88 -6.27 14.96
C PHE A 41 -3.86 -5.03 15.88
N ARG A 42 -3.00 -4.04 15.57
CA ARG A 42 -2.89 -2.78 16.30
C ARG A 42 -3.56 -1.65 15.53
N SER A 43 -4.08 -0.67 16.28
CA SER A 43 -4.60 0.55 15.68
C SER A 43 -3.45 1.43 15.14
N PRO A 44 -3.71 2.26 14.12
CA PRO A 44 -2.71 3.14 13.53
C PRO A 44 -2.06 4.07 14.55
N SER A 45 -0.79 3.82 14.87
CA SER A 45 -0.09 4.49 15.97
C SER A 45 0.61 5.77 15.51
N SER A 46 1.31 5.71 14.38
CA SER A 46 2.11 6.82 13.84
C SER A 46 1.31 7.77 12.94
N HIS A 47 1.75 9.03 12.84
CA HIS A 47 1.14 10.01 11.94
C HIS A 47 1.01 9.52 10.49
N LEU A 48 2.07 8.90 9.96
CA LEU A 48 2.06 8.35 8.59
C LEU A 48 1.10 7.17 8.45
N SER A 49 1.00 6.31 9.46
CA SER A 49 0.05 5.19 9.48
C SER A 49 -1.39 5.70 9.50
N ARG A 50 -1.70 6.67 10.37
CA ARG A 50 -3.02 7.32 10.43
C ARG A 50 -3.39 8.01 9.13
N TYR A 51 -2.45 8.72 8.52
CA TYR A 51 -2.64 9.36 7.22
C TYR A 51 -2.96 8.33 6.12
N TYR A 52 -2.22 7.21 6.05
CA TYR A 52 -2.53 6.16 5.08
C TYR A 52 -3.89 5.51 5.38
N GLY A 53 -4.21 5.26 6.65
CA GLY A 53 -5.51 4.75 7.08
C GLY A 53 -6.67 5.65 6.66
N TRP A 54 -6.53 6.97 6.85
CA TRP A 54 -7.49 7.96 6.35
C TRP A 54 -7.62 7.90 4.82
N ARG A 55 -6.50 7.84 4.10
CA ARG A 55 -6.45 7.76 2.63
C ARG A 55 -7.22 6.56 2.08
N VAL A 56 -7.01 5.37 2.65
CA VAL A 56 -7.66 4.13 2.17
C VAL A 56 -9.10 3.96 2.65
N GLN A 57 -9.53 4.66 3.70
CA GLN A 57 -10.87 4.50 4.30
C GLN A 57 -12.00 4.75 3.30
N ARG A 58 -11.84 5.74 2.40
CA ARG A 58 -12.85 6.10 1.39
C ARG A 58 -12.15 6.50 0.10
N PHE A 59 -12.75 6.13 -1.03
CA PHE A 59 -12.32 6.60 -2.35
C PHE A 59 -12.24 8.14 -2.43
N GLY A 60 -13.19 8.83 -1.81
CA GLY A 60 -13.21 10.29 -1.74
C GLY A 60 -11.98 10.90 -1.08
N ASN A 61 -11.41 10.25 -0.05
CA ASN A 61 -10.22 10.77 0.64
C ASN A 61 -9.00 10.71 -0.29
N ALA A 62 -8.84 9.61 -1.03
CA ALA A 62 -7.78 9.48 -2.04
C ALA A 62 -7.95 10.50 -3.20
N LEU A 63 -9.18 10.84 -3.58
CA LEU A 63 -9.43 11.92 -4.55
C LEU A 63 -9.08 13.30 -4.00
N VAL A 64 -9.53 13.64 -2.80
CA VAL A 64 -9.24 14.93 -2.15
C VAL A 64 -7.73 15.14 -2.05
N GLU A 65 -7.02 14.09 -1.69
CA GLU A 65 -5.58 14.09 -1.60
C GLU A 65 -4.90 14.25 -2.97
N GLY A 66 -5.39 13.60 -4.02
CA GLY A 66 -4.94 13.80 -5.40
C GLY A 66 -5.14 15.24 -5.88
N VAL A 67 -6.28 15.86 -5.56
CA VAL A 67 -6.54 17.28 -5.81
C VAL A 67 -5.58 18.16 -5.00
N GLY A 68 -5.32 17.82 -3.74
CA GLY A 68 -4.35 18.52 -2.90
C GLY A 68 -2.94 18.51 -3.51
N LEU A 69 -2.48 17.35 -4.00
CA LEU A 69 -1.20 17.22 -4.72
C LEU A 69 -1.17 18.13 -5.95
N GLN A 70 -2.27 18.17 -6.70
CA GLN A 70 -2.38 19.00 -7.89
C GLN A 70 -2.24 20.49 -7.58
N VAL A 71 -2.91 20.96 -6.53
CA VAL A 71 -2.83 22.35 -6.06
C VAL A 71 -1.41 22.68 -5.64
N VAL A 72 -0.75 21.80 -4.87
CA VAL A 72 0.64 21.98 -4.44
C VAL A 72 1.59 22.03 -5.64
N LEU A 73 1.40 21.16 -6.64
CA LEU A 73 2.22 21.12 -7.84
C LEU A 73 2.07 22.40 -8.67
N ILE A 74 0.83 22.85 -8.94
CA ILE A 74 0.57 24.08 -9.69
C ILE A 74 1.12 25.29 -8.93
N ALA A 75 0.86 25.39 -7.63
CA ALA A 75 1.38 26.48 -6.80
C ALA A 75 2.92 26.50 -6.79
N SER A 76 3.56 25.33 -6.72
CA SER A 76 5.02 25.22 -6.79
C SER A 76 5.57 25.66 -8.15
N ILE A 77 4.91 25.30 -9.26
CA ILE A 77 5.34 25.71 -10.61
C ILE A 77 5.16 27.22 -10.78
N VAL A 78 4.03 27.78 -10.35
CA VAL A 78 3.76 29.23 -10.42
C VAL A 78 4.77 30.00 -9.58
N GLY A 79 4.97 29.62 -8.32
CA GLY A 79 5.94 30.26 -7.43
C GLY A 79 7.36 30.20 -7.97
N MET A 80 7.78 29.04 -8.48
CA MET A 80 9.09 28.88 -9.12
C MET A 80 9.23 29.76 -10.37
N SER A 81 8.20 29.80 -11.22
CA SER A 81 8.23 30.57 -12.47
C SER A 81 8.30 32.07 -12.22
N ILE A 82 7.59 32.58 -11.20
CA ILE A 82 7.67 33.98 -10.76
C ILE A 82 9.05 34.30 -10.16
N SER A 83 9.66 33.36 -9.43
CA SER A 83 10.99 33.57 -8.85
C SER A 83 12.13 33.57 -9.88
N LEU A 84 12.00 32.80 -10.96
CA LEU A 84 13.04 32.64 -11.98
C LEU A 84 12.84 33.53 -13.20
N SER A 85 11.59 33.95 -13.46
CA SER A 85 11.21 34.63 -14.70
C SER A 85 9.97 35.51 -14.52
N ASN A 86 9.46 36.09 -15.60
CA ASN A 86 8.25 36.91 -15.60
C ASN A 86 6.99 36.06 -15.84
N TYR A 87 5.84 36.58 -15.38
CA TYR A 87 4.53 35.94 -15.59
C TYR A 87 4.24 35.58 -17.06
N GLN A 88 4.71 36.40 -18.00
CA GLN A 88 4.55 36.16 -19.43
C GLN A 88 5.18 34.83 -19.88
N THR A 89 6.34 34.48 -19.34
CA THR A 89 7.05 33.25 -19.69
C THR A 89 6.32 32.00 -19.18
N LEU A 90 5.57 32.10 -18.08
CA LEU A 90 4.70 31.03 -17.62
C LEU A 90 3.50 30.82 -18.56
N LEU A 91 2.91 31.90 -19.08
CA LEU A 91 1.83 31.80 -20.06
C LEU A 91 2.31 31.17 -21.37
N ASP A 92 3.52 31.51 -21.82
CA ASP A 92 4.14 30.88 -22.99
C ASP A 92 4.33 29.37 -22.80
N GLN A 93 4.47 28.92 -21.55
CA GLN A 93 4.68 27.52 -21.17
C GLN A 93 3.41 26.81 -20.70
N ILE A 94 2.22 27.43 -20.85
CA ILE A 94 0.97 26.90 -20.30
C ILE A 94 0.64 25.48 -20.78
N ILE A 95 1.01 25.14 -22.02
CA ILE A 95 0.82 23.80 -22.59
C ILE A 95 1.65 22.76 -21.83
N VAL A 96 2.90 23.08 -21.50
CA VAL A 96 3.79 22.19 -20.73
C VAL A 96 3.26 22.03 -19.30
N VAL A 97 2.84 23.14 -18.66
CA VAL A 97 2.23 23.12 -17.32
C VAL A 97 0.98 22.24 -17.31
N LEU A 98 0.12 22.39 -18.31
CA LEU A 98 -1.11 21.62 -18.45
C LEU A 98 -0.84 20.13 -18.72
N PHE A 99 0.17 19.82 -19.54
CA PHE A 99 0.61 18.44 -19.77
C PHE A 99 1.07 17.76 -18.49
N VAL A 100 1.95 18.42 -17.72
CA VAL A 100 2.42 17.93 -16.42
C VAL A 100 1.25 17.78 -15.43
N ALA A 101 0.34 18.75 -15.43
CA ALA A 101 -0.85 18.72 -14.59
C ALA A 101 -1.72 17.49 -14.91
N ILE A 102 -1.98 17.20 -16.19
CA ILE A 102 -2.76 16.03 -16.60
C ILE A 102 -2.07 14.72 -16.19
N LEU A 103 -0.76 14.59 -16.41
CA LEU A 103 -0.03 13.38 -16.02
C LEU A 103 -0.09 13.13 -14.51
N THR A 104 0.07 14.19 -13.72
CA THR A 104 -0.04 14.12 -12.24
C THR A 104 -1.45 13.72 -11.82
N PHE A 105 -2.47 14.28 -12.48
CA PHE A 105 -3.85 13.93 -12.24
C PHE A 105 -4.13 12.46 -12.55
N MET A 106 -3.66 11.96 -13.70
CA MET A 106 -3.80 10.54 -14.07
C MET A 106 -3.14 9.62 -13.05
N SER A 107 -1.92 9.95 -12.58
CA SER A 107 -1.23 9.18 -11.55
C SER A 107 -2.04 9.12 -10.24
N SER A 108 -2.58 10.26 -9.81
CA SER A 108 -3.42 10.36 -8.61
C SER A 108 -4.74 9.61 -8.77
N ALA A 109 -5.36 9.69 -9.95
CA ALA A 109 -6.60 8.98 -10.27
C ALA A 109 -6.41 7.45 -10.26
N GLN A 110 -5.30 6.95 -10.83
CA GLN A 110 -4.94 5.53 -10.77
C GLN A 110 -4.84 5.04 -9.33
N LEU A 111 -4.22 5.82 -8.45
CA LEU A 111 -4.11 5.47 -7.04
C LEU A 111 -5.47 5.48 -6.34
N ALA A 112 -6.31 6.48 -6.61
CA ALA A 112 -7.66 6.53 -6.08
C ALA A 112 -8.49 5.31 -6.55
N TRP A 113 -8.40 4.91 -7.81
CA TRP A 113 -9.04 3.69 -8.31
C TRP A 113 -8.56 2.42 -7.60
N ARG A 114 -7.27 2.30 -7.27
CA ARG A 114 -6.78 1.19 -6.44
C ARG A 114 -7.43 1.19 -5.06
N VAL A 115 -7.59 2.36 -4.44
CA VAL A 115 -8.31 2.48 -3.16
C VAL A 115 -9.79 2.10 -3.29
N ARG A 116 -10.43 2.43 -4.41
CA ARG A 116 -11.80 2.01 -4.69
C ARG A 116 -11.92 0.48 -4.76
N ALA A 117 -11.04 -0.18 -5.51
CA ALA A 117 -11.04 -1.63 -5.63
C ALA A 117 -10.92 -2.31 -4.26
N ILE A 118 -9.97 -1.85 -3.44
CA ILE A 118 -9.79 -2.34 -2.06
C ILE A 118 -11.08 -2.18 -1.23
N ASN A 119 -11.70 -1.01 -1.28
CA ASN A 119 -12.93 -0.76 -0.51
C ASN A 119 -14.10 -1.63 -0.99
N THR A 120 -14.23 -1.86 -2.30
CA THR A 120 -15.24 -2.77 -2.85
C THR A 120 -15.00 -4.21 -2.38
N THR A 121 -13.75 -4.69 -2.41
CA THR A 121 -13.42 -6.04 -1.92
C THR A 121 -13.75 -6.20 -0.43
N GLU A 122 -13.41 -5.20 0.38
CA GLU A 122 -13.74 -5.20 1.80
C GLU A 122 -15.25 -5.20 2.05
N GLU A 123 -16.01 -4.40 1.30
CA GLU A 123 -17.47 -4.36 1.42
C GLU A 123 -18.10 -5.69 1.03
N ASN A 124 -17.58 -6.35 0.00
CA ASN A 124 -18.03 -7.68 -0.42
C ASN A 124 -17.78 -8.74 0.67
N ILE A 125 -16.58 -8.74 1.27
CA ILE A 125 -16.24 -9.67 2.37
C ILE A 125 -17.09 -9.36 3.62
N ALA A 126 -17.23 -8.09 3.99
CA ALA A 126 -18.04 -7.70 5.14
C ALA A 126 -19.51 -8.08 4.94
N THR A 127 -20.03 -7.96 3.71
CA THR A 127 -21.40 -8.34 3.36
C THR A 127 -21.59 -9.85 3.42
N SER A 128 -20.66 -10.64 2.87
CA SER A 128 -20.74 -12.11 2.91
C SER A 128 -20.70 -12.64 4.35
N LEU A 129 -19.87 -12.05 5.21
CA LEU A 129 -19.82 -12.37 6.64
C LEU A 129 -21.05 -11.91 7.40
N LYS A 130 -21.63 -10.75 7.04
CA LYS A 130 -22.83 -10.23 7.71
C LYS A 130 -24.07 -11.09 7.45
N VAL A 131 -24.23 -11.58 6.23
CA VAL A 131 -25.38 -12.41 5.83
C VAL A 131 -25.26 -13.85 6.36
N SER A 132 -24.05 -14.30 6.67
CA SER A 132 -23.83 -15.66 7.18
C SER A 132 -24.08 -15.79 8.68
N GLU A 133 -24.79 -16.86 9.05
CA GLU A 133 -24.91 -17.30 10.45
C GLU A 133 -23.53 -17.76 10.99
N ASP A 134 -22.77 -18.52 10.19
CA ASP A 134 -21.41 -18.98 10.50
C ASP A 134 -20.33 -18.06 9.93
N LYS A 135 -20.03 -17.00 10.67
CA LYS A 135 -19.01 -16.00 10.32
C LYS A 135 -17.61 -16.58 10.30
N ILE A 136 -17.31 -17.49 11.22
CA ILE A 136 -15.98 -18.09 11.36
C ILE A 136 -15.72 -19.04 10.20
N GLY A 137 -16.68 -19.88 9.81
CA GLY A 137 -16.54 -20.78 8.67
C GLY A 137 -16.40 -20.05 7.33
N VAL A 138 -17.11 -18.93 7.14
CA VAL A 138 -16.89 -18.07 5.95
C VAL A 138 -15.50 -17.44 5.97
N ALA A 139 -15.08 -16.85 7.09
CA ALA A 139 -13.76 -16.25 7.22
C ALA A 139 -12.63 -17.28 6.97
N ARG A 140 -12.77 -18.49 7.54
CA ARG A 140 -11.83 -19.60 7.35
C ARG A 140 -11.73 -19.99 5.88
N ARG A 141 -12.85 -20.14 5.17
CA ARG A 141 -12.83 -20.45 3.73
C ARG A 141 -12.11 -19.39 2.91
N ILE A 142 -12.37 -18.10 3.18
CA ILE A 142 -11.70 -17.00 2.46
C ILE A 142 -10.19 -17.02 2.71
N VAL A 143 -9.77 -17.22 3.96
CA VAL A 143 -8.34 -17.27 4.31
C VAL A 143 -7.67 -18.51 3.70
N GLU A 144 -8.33 -19.67 3.76
CA GLU A 144 -7.80 -20.91 3.15
C GLU A 144 -7.67 -20.80 1.63
N ASP A 145 -8.67 -20.21 0.97
CA ASP A 145 -8.61 -19.93 -0.46
C ASP A 145 -7.41 -19.03 -0.79
N LEU A 146 -7.19 -17.95 -0.03
CA LEU A 146 -6.02 -17.08 -0.23
C LEU A 146 -4.68 -17.81 -0.08
N TYR A 147 -4.56 -18.72 0.89
CA TYR A 147 -3.37 -19.53 1.06
C TYR A 147 -3.16 -20.54 -0.08
N GLN A 148 -4.24 -21.09 -0.64
CA GLN A 148 -4.16 -22.01 -1.79
C GLN A 148 -3.65 -21.32 -3.06
N HIS A 149 -3.86 -20.02 -3.19
CA HIS A 149 -3.33 -19.21 -4.28
C HIS A 149 -1.81 -18.88 -4.15
N GLY A 150 -1.15 -19.36 -3.09
CA GLY A 150 0.30 -19.25 -2.86
C GLY A 150 0.74 -17.96 -2.13
N GLU A 151 2.06 -17.75 -2.01
CA GLU A 151 2.67 -16.57 -1.34
C GLU A 151 2.25 -15.23 -1.95
N MET A 152 1.62 -15.24 -3.13
CA MET A 152 1.05 -14.07 -3.83
C MET A 152 -0.48 -14.12 -3.94
N GLY A 153 -1.19 -14.74 -3.00
CA GLY A 153 -2.63 -14.52 -2.87
C GLY A 153 -2.97 -13.02 -2.92
N ASP A 154 -4.13 -12.66 -3.49
CA ASP A 154 -4.48 -11.27 -3.82
C ASP A 154 -4.21 -10.32 -2.64
N GLY A 155 -3.15 -9.51 -2.76
CA GLY A 155 -2.71 -8.61 -1.69
C GLY A 155 -3.77 -7.59 -1.29
N GLN A 156 -4.76 -7.32 -2.16
CA GLN A 156 -5.91 -6.49 -1.83
C GLN A 156 -6.86 -7.20 -0.87
N MET A 157 -7.03 -8.50 -1.03
CA MET A 157 -7.89 -9.33 -0.20
C MET A 157 -7.27 -9.53 1.19
N TRP A 158 -5.97 -9.79 1.25
CA TRP A 158 -5.21 -9.76 2.51
C TRP A 158 -5.37 -8.44 3.23
N PHE A 159 -5.16 -7.33 2.52
CA PHE A 159 -5.34 -5.99 3.08
C PHE A 159 -6.76 -5.76 3.63
N ALA A 160 -7.78 -6.18 2.89
CA ALA A 160 -9.18 -6.07 3.31
C ALA A 160 -9.45 -6.91 4.57
N LEU A 161 -8.96 -8.15 4.64
CA LEU A 161 -9.12 -9.02 5.81
C LEU A 161 -8.48 -8.42 7.06
N PHE A 162 -7.23 -7.94 6.95
CA PHE A 162 -6.57 -7.28 8.08
C PHE A 162 -7.30 -6.02 8.51
N ARG A 163 -7.91 -5.27 7.59
CA ARG A 163 -8.71 -4.08 7.95
C ARG A 163 -10.05 -4.46 8.61
N ILE A 164 -10.69 -5.54 8.17
CA ILE A 164 -11.91 -6.06 8.81
C ILE A 164 -11.61 -6.55 10.22
N ALA A 165 -10.48 -7.26 10.41
CA ALA A 165 -10.05 -7.77 11.72
C ALA A 165 -9.81 -6.67 12.78
N GLN A 166 -9.67 -5.42 12.36
CA GLN A 166 -9.50 -4.27 13.24
C GLN A 166 -10.82 -3.68 13.74
N ARG A 167 -11.96 -4.13 13.19
CA ARG A 167 -13.27 -3.63 13.60
C ARG A 167 -13.67 -4.23 14.94
N PRO A 168 -14.23 -3.43 15.88
CA PRO A 168 -14.67 -3.92 17.19
C PRO A 168 -16.06 -4.57 17.11
N ASP A 169 -16.35 -5.32 16.03
CA ASP A 169 -17.63 -5.98 15.78
C ASP A 169 -17.47 -7.51 15.68
N PRO A 170 -18.54 -8.31 15.80
CA PRO A 170 -18.44 -9.77 15.76
C PRO A 170 -17.81 -10.31 14.46
N ILE A 171 -17.89 -9.55 13.37
CA ILE A 171 -17.27 -9.87 12.08
C ILE A 171 -15.75 -9.72 12.18
N GLY A 172 -15.28 -8.59 12.72
CA GLY A 172 -13.86 -8.32 12.93
C GLY A 172 -13.22 -9.33 13.88
N TRP A 173 -13.87 -9.67 14.99
CA TRP A 173 -13.41 -10.73 15.90
C TRP A 173 -13.30 -12.09 15.20
N ALA A 174 -14.32 -12.50 14.45
CA ALA A 174 -14.30 -13.78 13.72
C ALA A 174 -13.15 -13.85 12.70
N VAL A 175 -12.91 -12.78 11.94
CA VAL A 175 -11.80 -12.73 10.98
C VAL A 175 -10.45 -12.72 11.70
N ARG A 176 -10.33 -11.96 12.78
CA ARG A 176 -9.11 -11.88 13.59
C ARG A 176 -8.73 -13.24 14.17
N ASP A 177 -9.69 -13.97 14.72
CA ASP A 177 -9.45 -15.29 15.32
C ASP A 177 -8.96 -16.29 14.27
N VAL A 178 -9.59 -16.30 13.09
CA VAL A 178 -9.15 -17.14 11.96
C VAL A 178 -7.73 -16.79 11.50
N LEU A 179 -7.40 -15.51 11.40
CA LEU A 179 -6.06 -15.06 11.00
C LEU A 179 -5.00 -15.46 12.04
N MET A 180 -5.31 -15.34 13.33
CA MET A 180 -4.41 -15.78 14.41
C MET A 180 -4.24 -17.30 14.43
N ASP A 181 -5.33 -18.06 14.25
CA ASP A 181 -5.32 -19.53 14.18
C ASP A 181 -4.41 -20.01 13.04
N LYS A 182 -4.59 -19.44 11.83
CA LYS A 182 -3.75 -19.77 10.67
C LYS A 182 -2.30 -19.34 10.82
N GLY A 183 -2.04 -18.15 11.39
CA GLY A 183 -0.67 -17.70 11.67
C GLY A 183 0.08 -18.67 12.60
N ASN A 184 -0.59 -19.15 13.66
CA ASN A 184 -0.02 -20.12 14.58
C ASN A 184 0.23 -21.48 13.91
N ASP A 185 -0.66 -21.91 13.00
CA ASP A 185 -0.49 -23.15 12.23
C ASP A 185 0.73 -23.10 11.30
N GLU A 186 0.98 -21.95 10.65
CA GLU A 186 2.15 -21.76 9.80
C GLU A 186 3.45 -21.70 10.60
N GLU A 187 3.46 -20.97 11.71
CA GLU A 187 4.61 -20.93 12.62
C GLU A 187 4.99 -22.35 13.09
N ARG A 188 3.99 -23.15 13.45
CA ARG A 188 4.18 -24.57 13.81
C ARG A 188 4.65 -25.44 12.64
N ARG A 189 4.27 -25.14 11.40
CA ARG A 189 4.77 -25.85 10.20
C ARG A 189 6.24 -25.51 9.98
N MET A 190 6.61 -24.24 10.01
CA MET A 190 7.99 -23.77 9.88
C MET A 190 8.90 -24.35 10.98
N LEU A 191 8.44 -24.36 12.23
CA LEU A 191 9.21 -24.95 13.35
C LEU A 191 9.47 -26.44 13.13
N ARG A 192 8.46 -27.18 12.64
CA ARG A 192 8.58 -28.62 12.34
C ARG A 192 9.55 -28.87 11.18
N GLU A 193 9.52 -28.05 10.14
CA GLU A 193 10.48 -28.15 9.03
C GLU A 193 11.90 -27.81 9.46
N PHE A 194 12.08 -26.75 10.24
CA PHE A 194 13.38 -26.36 10.77
C PHE A 194 13.97 -27.45 11.69
N THR A 195 13.13 -28.04 12.55
CA THR A 195 13.54 -29.16 13.41
C THR A 195 13.94 -30.39 12.59
N ARG A 196 13.20 -30.70 11.50
CA ARG A 196 13.57 -31.78 10.56
C ARG A 196 14.90 -31.51 9.86
N LEU A 197 15.13 -30.28 9.40
CA LEU A 197 16.38 -29.88 8.73
C LEU A 197 17.57 -29.92 9.69
N GLN A 198 17.40 -29.54 10.96
CA GLN A 198 18.44 -29.68 11.98
C GLN A 198 18.71 -31.15 12.34
N ALA A 199 17.66 -31.97 12.51
CA ALA A 199 17.80 -33.40 12.81
C ALA A 199 18.47 -34.18 11.67
N GLY A 200 18.24 -33.80 10.41
CA GLY A 200 18.94 -34.37 9.26
C GLY A 200 20.40 -33.94 9.12
N LYS A 201 20.83 -32.85 9.80
CA LYS A 201 22.21 -32.36 9.77
C LYS A 201 23.10 -33.00 10.85
N THR A 202 22.50 -33.55 11.90
CA THR A 202 23.21 -34.25 13.00
C THR A 202 23.59 -35.70 12.70
N THR A 203 23.18 -36.27 11.56
CA THR A 203 23.54 -37.65 11.15
C THR A 203 24.65 -37.71 10.10
N SER A 204 25.36 -36.61 9.85
CA SER A 204 26.54 -36.57 9.00
C SER A 204 27.78 -36.17 9.81
N ASP A 205 27.98 -36.83 10.95
CA ASP A 205 29.26 -36.82 11.67
C ASP A 205 30.07 -38.03 11.19
N ASP A 206 30.72 -37.84 10.04
CA ASP A 206 31.77 -38.71 9.54
C ASP A 206 33.05 -38.34 10.33
N GLY A 207 33.18 -38.92 11.52
CA GLY A 207 34.38 -38.87 12.38
C GLY A 207 35.27 -40.08 12.13
N PRO A 208 36.60 -39.93 12.23
CA PRO A 208 37.57 -40.51 11.30
C PRO A 208 37.79 -42.01 11.50
N GLY A 209 38.00 -42.70 10.38
CA GLY A 209 38.53 -44.06 10.36
C GLY A 209 39.90 -44.11 11.06
N ILE A 210 40.00 -44.96 12.08
CA ILE A 210 41.23 -45.63 12.44
C ILE A 210 40.89 -47.12 12.49
N GLU A 211 41.02 -47.77 11.34
CA GLU A 211 41.32 -49.20 11.29
C GLU A 211 42.79 -49.39 11.67
N SER A 212 43.04 -50.37 12.54
CA SER A 212 44.32 -50.98 12.95
C SER A 212 45.35 -50.12 13.69
#